data_AF-A0A1E4ZII7-F1
#
_entry.id   AF-A0A1E4ZII7-F1
#
_cell.length_a   1.000
_cell.length_b   1.000
_cell.length_c   1.000
_cell.angle_alpha   90.00
_cell.angle_beta   90.00
_cell.angle_gamma   90.00
#
_symmetry.space_group_name_H-M   'P 1'
#
loop_
_entity.id
_entity.type
_entity.pdbx_description
1 polymer ?
#
loop_
_entity_poly.entity_id
_entity_poly.type
_entity_poly.pdbx_seq_one_letter_code
_entity_poly.pdbx_strand_id
1 'polypeptide(L)'
;MISIHFYIDDQKHEAPKSWSDVTFDKFLRYFDKVAAHEPEVLKKFIEKHYEAISGLEEGLNQEEKEAQAQALFMERWNALSWKEQKECYDFFALDVSYWCNVSAKDLQTSLDKDVLFAAFWALQVQMNPDNAKVNEDYTGFAIDGVEYLLPAKHMEGSTVEEFSSAAQFQENMNHLKGGHWRSMLDVMTVLCRPKGELYNYDKMFVATRKNLFRRLPMTDVINVAFFLLRLNDTLKNTLLIYTAQQELERTNKKSLAIATDGLP
;
A
#
# COMPACT_ATOMS: atom_id res chain seq x y z
N MET A 1 13.04 -12.46 6.98
CA MET A 1 13.00 -11.93 5.60
C MET A 1 13.39 -13.09 4.72
N ILE A 2 12.52 -13.51 3.80
CA ILE A 2 12.75 -14.67 2.95
C ILE A 2 13.77 -14.26 1.87
N SER A 3 14.76 -15.10 1.59
CA SER A 3 15.70 -14.85 0.50
C SER A 3 15.24 -15.61 -0.73
N ILE A 4 14.62 -14.90 -1.67
CA ILE A 4 14.12 -15.48 -2.93
C ILE A 4 15.26 -15.43 -3.96
N HIS A 5 15.78 -16.59 -4.32
CA HIS A 5 16.78 -16.74 -5.35
C HIS A 5 16.66 -18.09 -6.04
N PHE A 6 17.10 -18.14 -7.30
CA PHE A 6 17.13 -19.35 -8.11
C PHE A 6 18.26 -19.24 -9.15
N TYR A 7 18.55 -20.34 -9.84
CA TYR A 7 19.60 -20.42 -10.85
C TYR A 7 18.99 -20.76 -12.21
N ILE A 8 19.44 -20.05 -13.25
CA ILE A 8 19.17 -20.37 -14.66
C ILE A 8 20.52 -20.36 -15.37
N ASP A 9 20.87 -21.44 -16.06
CA ASP A 9 22.16 -21.59 -16.76
C ASP A 9 23.37 -21.24 -15.86
N ASP A 10 23.37 -21.76 -14.63
CA ASP A 10 24.36 -21.49 -13.57
C ASP A 10 24.47 -20.02 -13.11
N GLN A 11 23.63 -19.11 -13.64
CA GLN A 11 23.53 -17.74 -13.20
C GLN A 11 22.52 -17.59 -12.06
N LYS A 12 22.95 -16.99 -10.95
CA LYS A 12 22.07 -16.68 -9.82
C LYS A 12 21.23 -15.44 -10.12
N HIS A 13 19.92 -15.57 -9.89
CA HIS A 13 18.96 -14.47 -9.92
C HIS A 13 18.35 -14.30 -8.53
N GLU A 14 18.19 -13.04 -8.09
CA GLU A 14 17.66 -12.71 -6.77
C GLU A 14 16.57 -11.64 -6.89
N ALA A 15 15.55 -11.76 -6.05
CA ALA A 15 14.57 -10.70 -5.87
C ALA A 15 15.12 -9.57 -4.98
N PRO A 16 14.51 -8.37 -4.99
CA PRO A 16 14.79 -7.33 -4.01
C PRO A 16 14.62 -7.88 -2.59
N LYS A 17 15.52 -7.57 -1.66
CA LYS A 17 15.47 -8.11 -0.29
C LYS A 17 14.47 -7.34 0.55
N SER A 18 14.31 -6.04 0.29
CA SER A 18 13.29 -5.24 0.94
C SER A 18 12.80 -4.08 0.08
N TRP A 19 11.82 -3.34 0.60
CA TRP A 19 11.35 -2.10 -0.01
C TRP A 19 12.41 -0.99 -0.13
N SER A 20 13.57 -1.12 0.54
CA SER A 20 14.70 -0.21 0.35
C SER A 20 15.37 -0.40 -1.01
N ASP A 21 15.26 -1.59 -1.58
CA ASP A 21 15.94 -1.98 -2.83
C ASP A 21 15.08 -1.65 -4.06
N VAL A 22 13.86 -1.16 -3.85
CA VAL A 22 12.90 -0.86 -4.90
C VAL A 22 12.63 0.63 -4.91
N THR A 23 12.97 1.28 -6.02
CA THR A 23 12.59 2.68 -6.22
C THR A 23 11.10 2.81 -6.48
N PHE A 24 10.55 3.97 -6.15
CA PHE A 24 9.14 4.24 -6.36
C PHE A 24 8.78 4.17 -7.85
N ASP A 25 9.66 4.62 -8.75
CA ASP A 25 9.47 4.45 -10.19
C ASP A 25 9.37 2.97 -10.60
N LYS A 26 10.24 2.11 -10.07
CA LYS A 26 10.17 0.66 -10.32
C LYS A 26 8.85 0.10 -9.79
N PHE A 27 8.39 0.53 -8.62
CA PHE A 27 7.09 0.08 -8.11
C PHE A 27 5.92 0.59 -8.97
N LEU A 28 5.92 1.85 -9.43
CA LEU A 28 4.85 2.37 -10.29
C LEU A 28 4.78 1.66 -11.64
N ARG A 29 5.93 1.33 -12.23
CA ARG A 29 5.99 0.57 -13.51
C ARG A 29 5.50 -0.86 -13.37
N TYR A 30 5.50 -1.45 -12.16
CA TYR A 30 4.95 -2.78 -11.92
C TYR A 30 3.46 -2.84 -12.28
N PHE A 31 2.69 -1.81 -11.92
CA PHE A 31 1.27 -1.75 -12.25
C PHE A 31 1.00 -1.76 -13.75
N ASP A 32 1.81 -1.00 -14.51
CA ASP A 32 1.65 -0.90 -15.96
C ASP A 32 2.10 -2.18 -16.67
N LYS A 33 3.20 -2.78 -16.22
CA LYS A 33 3.89 -3.87 -16.93
C LYS A 33 3.46 -5.25 -16.51
N VAL A 34 3.01 -5.41 -15.26
CA VAL A 34 2.69 -6.71 -14.67
C VAL A 34 1.26 -6.74 -14.19
N ALA A 35 0.89 -5.93 -13.18
CA ALA A 35 -0.41 -6.06 -12.52
C ALA A 35 -1.61 -5.91 -13.48
N ALA A 36 -1.50 -5.04 -14.49
CA ALA A 36 -2.51 -4.88 -15.53
C ALA A 36 -2.78 -6.16 -16.37
N HIS A 37 -1.83 -7.10 -16.39
CA HIS A 37 -1.90 -8.36 -17.11
C HIS A 37 -2.28 -9.54 -16.22
N GLU A 38 -2.64 -9.30 -14.95
CA GLU A 38 -3.08 -10.36 -14.04
C GLU A 38 -4.34 -11.03 -14.59
N PRO A 39 -4.31 -12.37 -14.81
CA PRO A 39 -5.41 -13.06 -15.45
C PRO A 39 -6.60 -13.17 -14.49
N GLU A 40 -7.80 -13.05 -15.06
CA GLU A 40 -9.05 -13.05 -14.30
C GLU A 40 -9.25 -14.34 -13.49
N VAL A 41 -8.73 -15.47 -13.99
CA VAL A 41 -8.78 -16.74 -13.26
C VAL A 41 -7.96 -16.69 -11.97
N LEU A 42 -6.80 -16.04 -11.97
CA LEU A 42 -5.97 -15.88 -10.77
C LEU A 42 -6.65 -14.95 -9.76
N LYS A 43 -7.22 -13.84 -10.22
CA LYS A 43 -7.97 -12.91 -9.36
C LYS A 43 -9.11 -13.61 -8.63
N LYS A 44 -9.95 -14.33 -9.38
CA LYS A 44 -11.06 -15.11 -8.81
C LYS A 44 -10.60 -16.23 -7.90
N PHE A 45 -9.48 -16.87 -8.24
CA PHE A 45 -8.89 -17.91 -7.40
C PHE A 45 -8.47 -17.34 -6.05
N ILE A 46 -7.75 -16.22 -6.04
CA ILE A 46 -7.29 -15.51 -4.84
C ILE A 46 -8.47 -15.00 -4.02
N GLU A 47 -9.43 -14.31 -4.64
CA GLU A 47 -10.64 -13.79 -3.99
C GLU A 47 -11.40 -14.90 -3.26
N LYS A 48 -11.73 -15.98 -3.96
CA LYS A 48 -12.40 -17.12 -3.35
C LYS A 48 -11.57 -17.71 -2.21
N HIS A 49 -10.25 -17.79 -2.37
CA HIS A 49 -9.38 -18.33 -1.33
C HIS A 49 -9.45 -17.48 -0.06
N TYR A 50 -9.40 -16.15 -0.19
CA TYR A 50 -9.62 -15.22 0.92
C TYR A 50 -10.97 -15.42 1.60
N GLU A 51 -12.07 -15.52 0.83
CA GLU A 51 -13.40 -15.80 1.39
C GLU A 51 -13.44 -17.09 2.21
N ALA A 52 -12.76 -18.13 1.73
CA ALA A 52 -12.73 -19.42 2.41
C ALA A 52 -11.93 -19.37 3.71
N ILE A 53 -10.76 -18.72 3.72
CA ILE A 53 -9.95 -18.60 4.94
C ILE A 53 -10.62 -17.69 5.97
N SER A 54 -11.40 -16.69 5.54
CA SER A 54 -12.22 -15.86 6.44
C SER A 54 -13.37 -16.64 7.10
N GLY A 55 -13.79 -17.76 6.51
CA GLY A 55 -14.82 -18.65 7.05
C GLY A 55 -14.31 -19.78 7.94
N LEU A 56 -13.00 -19.85 8.21
CA LEU A 56 -12.42 -20.88 9.09
C LEU A 56 -12.89 -20.70 10.54
N GLU A 57 -13.09 -21.81 11.25
CA GLU A 57 -13.63 -21.80 12.62
C GLU A 57 -12.77 -20.96 13.57
N GLU A 58 -13.41 -20.13 14.39
CA GLU A 58 -12.73 -19.24 15.33
C GLU A 58 -11.92 -20.01 16.39
N GLY A 59 -12.33 -21.24 16.72
CA GLY A 59 -11.72 -22.09 17.76
C GLY A 59 -10.41 -22.78 17.37
N LEU A 60 -9.99 -22.71 16.11
CA LEU A 60 -8.72 -23.28 15.66
C LEU A 60 -7.53 -22.43 16.12
N ASN A 61 -6.43 -23.08 16.48
CA ASN A 61 -5.17 -22.38 16.71
C ASN A 61 -4.53 -21.92 15.38
N GLN A 62 -3.48 -21.11 15.46
CA GLN A 62 -2.87 -20.51 14.27
C GLN A 62 -2.27 -21.57 13.31
N GLU A 63 -1.61 -22.59 13.84
CA GLU A 63 -1.00 -23.67 13.04
C GLU A 63 -2.08 -24.49 12.31
N GLU A 64 -3.19 -24.79 12.99
CA GLU A 64 -4.34 -25.48 12.40
C GLU A 64 -5.00 -24.64 11.29
N LYS A 65 -5.15 -23.33 11.49
CA LYS A 65 -5.68 -22.40 10.47
C LYS A 65 -4.78 -22.36 9.25
N GLU A 66 -3.47 -22.30 9.43
CA GLU A 66 -2.49 -22.30 8.34
C GLU A 66 -2.51 -23.62 7.56
N ALA A 67 -2.54 -24.76 8.25
CA ALA A 67 -2.62 -26.07 7.61
C ALA A 67 -3.92 -26.23 6.79
N GLN A 68 -5.07 -25.81 7.34
CA GLN A 68 -6.35 -25.85 6.62
C GLN A 68 -6.36 -24.88 5.43
N ALA A 69 -5.83 -23.67 5.60
CA ALA A 69 -5.71 -22.72 4.49
C ALA A 69 -4.85 -23.29 3.35
N GLN A 70 -3.72 -23.90 3.67
CA GLN A 70 -2.85 -24.54 2.67
C GLN A 70 -3.55 -25.71 1.96
N ALA A 71 -4.27 -26.56 2.69
CA ALA A 71 -5.04 -27.66 2.10
C ALA A 71 -6.12 -27.15 1.13
N LEU A 72 -6.91 -26.16 1.55
CA LEU A 72 -7.93 -25.52 0.72
C LEU A 72 -7.34 -24.84 -0.51
N PHE A 73 -6.18 -24.21 -0.36
CA PHE A 73 -5.45 -23.62 -1.47
C PHE A 73 -5.12 -24.69 -2.52
N MET A 74 -4.47 -25.79 -2.11
CA MET A 74 -4.02 -26.84 -3.01
C MET A 74 -5.16 -27.58 -3.68
N GLU A 75 -6.24 -27.87 -2.95
CA GLU A 75 -7.46 -28.45 -3.51
C GLU A 75 -8.01 -27.60 -4.66
N ARG A 76 -8.14 -26.29 -4.44
CA ARG A 76 -8.66 -25.35 -5.43
C ARG A 76 -7.72 -25.17 -6.60
N TRP A 77 -6.42 -25.12 -6.34
CA TRP A 77 -5.41 -24.99 -7.39
C TRP A 77 -5.45 -26.21 -8.32
N ASN A 78 -5.58 -27.41 -7.75
CA ASN A 78 -5.69 -28.66 -8.49
C ASN A 78 -7.05 -28.80 -9.22
N ALA A 79 -8.08 -28.08 -8.79
CA ALA A 79 -9.36 -28.03 -9.47
C ALA A 79 -9.36 -27.14 -10.73
N LEU A 80 -8.37 -26.25 -10.88
CA LEU A 80 -8.21 -25.47 -12.12
C LEU A 80 -7.86 -26.40 -13.29
N SER A 81 -8.42 -26.10 -14.45
CA SER A 81 -8.03 -26.79 -15.68
C SER A 81 -6.58 -26.50 -16.04
N TRP A 82 -5.98 -27.37 -16.84
CA TRP A 82 -4.60 -27.18 -17.31
C TRP A 82 -4.38 -25.85 -18.05
N LYS A 83 -5.41 -25.33 -18.74
CA LYS A 83 -5.35 -24.03 -19.44
C LYS A 83 -5.30 -22.88 -18.45
N GLU A 84 -6.16 -22.92 -17.44
CA GLU A 84 -6.22 -21.93 -16.37
C GLU A 84 -4.92 -21.89 -15.57
N GLN A 85 -4.40 -23.07 -15.19
CA GLN A 85 -3.10 -23.15 -14.52
C GLN A 85 -1.98 -22.60 -15.39
N LYS A 86 -1.99 -22.87 -16.70
CA LYS A 86 -1.01 -22.31 -17.64
C LYS A 86 -1.07 -20.77 -17.67
N GLU A 87 -2.26 -20.18 -17.73
CA GLU A 87 -2.43 -18.73 -17.68
C GLU A 87 -1.86 -18.13 -16.39
N CYS A 88 -2.10 -18.79 -15.25
CA CYS A 88 -1.47 -18.40 -13.98
C CYS A 88 0.05 -18.50 -14.04
N TYR A 89 0.61 -19.61 -14.54
CA TYR A 89 2.06 -19.79 -14.66
C TYR A 89 2.72 -18.78 -15.61
N ASP A 90 2.06 -18.41 -16.70
CA ASP A 90 2.55 -17.36 -17.61
C ASP A 90 2.62 -16.01 -16.87
N PHE A 91 1.63 -15.71 -16.03
CA PHE A 91 1.64 -14.52 -15.19
C PHE A 91 2.70 -14.61 -14.07
N PHE A 92 2.88 -15.77 -13.43
CA PHE A 92 3.92 -15.97 -12.41
C PHE A 92 5.30 -15.71 -13.00
N ALA A 93 5.57 -16.20 -14.20
CA ALA A 93 6.80 -15.92 -14.92
C ALA A 93 6.97 -14.42 -15.19
N LEU A 94 5.91 -13.70 -15.58
CA LEU A 94 5.94 -12.25 -15.81
C LEU A 94 6.26 -11.46 -14.52
N ASP A 95 5.63 -11.81 -13.41
CA ASP A 95 5.84 -11.18 -12.10
C ASP A 95 7.26 -11.43 -11.57
N VAL A 96 7.68 -12.70 -11.53
CA VAL A 96 9.02 -13.09 -11.06
C VAL A 96 10.10 -12.47 -11.97
N SER A 97 9.88 -12.44 -13.28
CA SER A 97 10.73 -11.77 -14.27
C SER A 97 10.97 -10.32 -13.91
N TYR A 98 9.91 -9.59 -13.57
CA TYR A 98 9.96 -8.17 -13.25
C TYR A 98 10.82 -7.89 -12.02
N TRP A 99 10.61 -8.67 -10.95
CA TRP A 99 11.31 -8.45 -9.69
C TRP A 99 12.75 -8.91 -9.73
N CYS A 100 13.02 -10.06 -10.35
CA CYS A 100 14.34 -10.69 -10.38
C CYS A 100 15.21 -10.27 -11.59
N ASN A 101 14.70 -9.38 -12.45
CA ASN A 101 15.38 -8.88 -13.65
C ASN A 101 15.90 -10.00 -14.56
N VAL A 102 15.03 -10.96 -14.85
CA VAL A 102 15.26 -12.11 -15.72
C VAL A 102 14.12 -12.18 -16.74
N SER A 103 14.33 -12.75 -17.93
CA SER A 103 13.24 -12.78 -18.91
C SER A 103 12.17 -13.80 -18.53
N ALA A 104 10.90 -13.42 -18.69
CA ALA A 104 9.78 -14.33 -18.44
C ALA A 104 9.86 -15.60 -19.30
N LYS A 105 10.41 -15.50 -20.52
CA LYS A 105 10.61 -16.64 -21.41
C LYS A 105 11.63 -17.63 -20.85
N ASP A 106 12.74 -17.14 -20.30
CA ASP A 106 13.77 -17.99 -19.70
C ASP A 106 13.20 -18.69 -18.45
N LEU A 107 12.40 -17.99 -17.64
CA LEU A 107 11.67 -18.60 -16.53
C LEU A 107 10.72 -19.72 -16.99
N GLN A 108 9.94 -19.49 -18.04
CA GLN A 108 8.99 -20.47 -18.56
C GLN A 108 9.65 -21.73 -19.14
N THR A 109 10.89 -21.61 -19.62
CA THR A 109 11.58 -22.68 -20.35
C THR A 109 12.62 -23.41 -19.51
N SER A 110 13.27 -22.72 -18.58
CA SER A 110 14.42 -23.23 -17.85
C SER A 110 14.17 -23.39 -16.35
N LEU A 111 13.18 -22.71 -15.76
CA LEU A 111 12.89 -22.83 -14.34
C LEU A 111 11.81 -23.90 -14.09
N ASP A 112 12.04 -24.73 -13.08
CA ASP A 112 11.04 -25.68 -12.61
C ASP A 112 9.76 -24.98 -12.15
N LYS A 113 8.60 -25.57 -12.43
CA LYS A 113 7.29 -24.96 -12.16
C LYS A 113 7.03 -24.79 -10.67
N ASP A 114 7.43 -25.74 -9.84
CA ASP A 114 7.23 -25.65 -8.39
C ASP A 114 8.13 -24.57 -7.80
N VAL A 115 9.35 -24.42 -8.33
CA VAL A 115 10.25 -23.31 -7.96
C VAL A 115 9.66 -21.96 -8.38
N LEU A 116 9.14 -21.84 -9.61
CA LEU A 116 8.49 -20.62 -10.08
C LEU A 116 7.26 -20.27 -9.23
N PHE A 117 6.43 -21.28 -8.93
CA PHE A 117 5.26 -21.16 -8.07
C PHE A 117 5.64 -20.64 -6.68
N ALA A 118 6.64 -21.26 -6.05
CA ALA A 118 7.12 -20.86 -4.73
C ALA A 118 7.71 -19.43 -4.75
N ALA A 119 8.48 -19.09 -5.79
CA ALA A 119 9.06 -17.76 -5.95
C ALA A 119 7.97 -16.68 -6.08
N PHE A 120 6.94 -16.93 -6.89
CA PHE A 120 5.81 -16.02 -7.06
C PHE A 120 5.10 -15.74 -5.72
N TRP A 121 4.69 -16.77 -4.98
CA TRP A 121 3.98 -16.56 -3.71
C TRP A 121 4.86 -15.93 -2.63
N ALA A 122 6.15 -16.29 -2.58
CA ALA A 122 7.10 -15.61 -1.71
C ALA A 122 7.22 -14.12 -2.04
N LEU A 123 7.20 -13.75 -3.33
CA LEU A 123 7.17 -12.35 -3.77
C LEU A 123 5.88 -11.66 -3.37
N GLN A 124 4.72 -12.30 -3.52
CA GLN A 124 3.45 -11.70 -3.09
C GLN A 124 3.44 -11.39 -1.59
N VAL A 125 4.10 -12.20 -0.76
CA VAL A 125 4.24 -11.90 0.68
C VAL A 125 5.25 -10.77 0.91
N GLN A 126 6.42 -10.87 0.29
CA GLN A 126 7.55 -9.97 0.54
C GLN A 126 7.37 -8.56 -0.05
N MET A 127 6.72 -8.49 -1.22
CA MET A 127 6.49 -7.29 -2.01
C MET A 127 5.02 -6.83 -1.91
N ASN A 128 4.34 -7.17 -0.81
CA ASN A 128 3.10 -6.53 -0.41
C ASN A 128 3.39 -5.33 0.52
N PRO A 129 3.02 -4.10 0.15
CA PRO A 129 3.20 -2.92 0.99
C PRO A 129 2.53 -3.02 2.37
N ASP A 130 1.43 -3.78 2.49
CA ASP A 130 0.71 -3.96 3.76
C ASP A 130 1.53 -4.78 4.78
N ASN A 131 2.50 -5.58 4.30
CA ASN A 131 3.41 -6.35 5.14
C ASN A 131 4.69 -5.57 5.50
N ALA A 132 4.83 -4.33 5.04
CA ALA A 132 6.04 -3.56 5.25
C ALA A 132 6.22 -3.17 6.72
N LYS A 133 7.47 -3.24 7.21
CA LYS A 133 7.82 -2.69 8.51
C LYS A 133 7.85 -1.17 8.43
N VAL A 134 6.99 -0.53 9.21
CA VAL A 134 6.91 0.93 9.25
C VAL A 134 7.71 1.47 10.43
N ASN A 135 8.39 2.59 10.23
CA ASN A 135 9.05 3.34 11.28
C ASN A 135 8.08 4.38 11.86
N GLU A 136 7.69 4.21 13.12
CA GLU A 136 6.77 5.13 13.80
C GLU A 136 7.38 6.51 14.07
N ASP A 137 8.70 6.59 14.18
CA ASP A 137 9.46 7.83 14.42
C ASP A 137 9.93 8.47 13.11
N TYR A 138 9.36 8.06 11.98
CA TYR A 138 9.73 8.58 10.67
C TYR A 138 9.32 10.06 10.53
N THR A 139 10.30 10.92 10.26
CA THR A 139 10.12 12.37 10.19
C THR A 139 10.31 12.96 8.79
N GLY A 140 10.78 12.16 7.83
CA GLY A 140 11.11 12.63 6.50
C GLY A 140 12.21 11.79 5.84
N PHE A 141 12.72 12.29 4.71
CA PHE A 141 13.78 11.66 3.93
C PHE A 141 14.74 12.71 3.39
N ALA A 142 15.88 12.27 2.83
CA ALA A 142 16.83 13.15 2.16
C ALA A 142 17.10 12.69 0.73
N ILE A 143 17.19 13.64 -0.20
CA ILE A 143 17.62 13.38 -1.58
C ILE A 143 18.70 14.39 -1.94
N ASP A 144 19.85 13.90 -2.43
CA ASP A 144 20.98 14.73 -2.85
C ASP A 144 21.43 15.76 -1.77
N GLY A 145 21.33 15.37 -0.49
CA GLY A 145 21.71 16.22 0.66
C GLY A 145 20.64 17.23 1.10
N VAL A 146 19.47 17.26 0.45
CA VAL A 146 18.34 18.10 0.85
C VAL A 146 17.34 17.28 1.66
N GLU A 147 17.02 17.73 2.87
CA GLU A 147 16.02 17.11 3.74
C GLU A 147 14.60 17.55 3.35
N TYR A 148 13.69 16.58 3.28
CA TYR A 148 12.27 16.75 3.05
C TYR A 148 11.54 16.22 4.27
N LEU A 149 10.93 17.13 5.03
CA LEU A 149 10.33 16.80 6.32
C LEU A 149 8.82 16.62 6.18
N LEU A 150 8.29 15.68 6.95
CA LEU A 150 6.86 15.57 7.19
C LEU A 150 6.41 16.69 8.14
N PRO A 151 5.14 17.13 8.07
CA PRO A 151 4.59 18.09 9.01
C PRO A 151 4.70 17.58 10.45
N ALA A 152 4.99 18.48 11.40
CA ALA A 152 4.98 18.14 12.83
C ALA A 152 3.58 17.68 13.29
N LYS A 153 3.52 17.01 14.46
CA LYS A 153 2.38 16.25 15.03
C LYS A 153 1.00 16.95 15.06
N HIS A 154 0.90 18.23 14.70
CA HIS A 154 -0.33 19.03 14.65
C HIS A 154 -0.47 19.91 13.40
N MET A 155 0.34 19.70 12.35
CA MET A 155 0.40 20.62 11.19
C MET A 155 0.65 22.09 11.63
N GLU A 156 1.44 22.30 12.69
CA GLU A 156 1.80 23.65 13.14
C GLU A 156 2.56 24.37 12.01
N GLY A 157 1.97 25.48 11.54
CA GLY A 157 2.47 26.24 10.39
C GLY A 157 1.72 26.01 9.08
N SER A 158 0.73 25.10 9.04
CA SER A 158 -0.06 24.87 7.83
C SER A 158 -1.20 25.88 7.65
N THR A 159 -1.38 26.42 6.44
CA THR A 159 -2.43 27.40 6.14
C THR A 159 -3.82 26.75 5.95
N VAL A 160 -4.89 27.54 6.02
CA VAL A 160 -6.28 27.10 5.77
C VAL A 160 -6.45 26.50 4.36
N GLU A 161 -5.65 26.91 3.38
CA GLU A 161 -5.60 26.33 2.03
C GLU A 161 -4.90 24.95 1.99
N GLU A 162 -3.90 24.74 2.84
CA GLU A 162 -3.30 23.42 3.08
C GLU A 162 -4.29 22.49 3.81
N PHE A 163 -5.25 23.05 4.57
CA PHE A 163 -6.43 22.34 5.08
C PHE A 163 -7.52 22.09 4.02
N SER A 164 -7.71 22.96 3.03
CA SER A 164 -8.63 22.70 1.90
C SER A 164 -8.10 21.56 1.01
N SER A 165 -6.77 21.43 0.94
CA SER A 165 -6.08 20.26 0.39
C SER A 165 -6.37 18.97 1.18
N ALA A 166 -6.92 19.04 2.40
CA ALA A 166 -7.32 17.87 3.19
C ALA A 166 -8.53 17.11 2.60
N ALA A 167 -9.38 17.76 1.79
CA ALA A 167 -10.46 17.08 1.07
C ALA A 167 -9.90 16.26 -0.11
N GLN A 168 -8.96 16.85 -0.87
CA GLN A 168 -8.16 16.13 -1.86
C GLN A 168 -7.26 15.07 -1.22
N PHE A 169 -6.82 15.29 0.01
CA PHE A 169 -6.08 14.32 0.81
C PHE A 169 -6.95 13.11 1.18
N GLN A 170 -8.21 13.31 1.59
CA GLN A 170 -9.15 12.23 1.85
C GLN A 170 -9.44 11.41 0.59
N GLU A 171 -9.64 12.09 -0.55
CA GLU A 171 -9.85 11.47 -1.86
C GLU A 171 -8.61 10.69 -2.31
N ASN A 172 -7.42 11.30 -2.21
CA ASN A 172 -6.14 10.64 -2.46
C ASN A 172 -5.92 9.45 -1.51
N MET A 173 -6.38 9.53 -0.26
CA MET A 173 -6.27 8.43 0.70
C MET A 173 -7.19 7.26 0.34
N ASN A 174 -8.39 7.54 -0.17
CA ASN A 174 -9.27 6.51 -0.72
C ASN A 174 -8.65 5.88 -1.98
N HIS A 175 -7.98 6.68 -2.82
CA HIS A 175 -7.22 6.19 -3.96
C HIS A 175 -6.05 5.26 -3.55
N LEU A 176 -5.31 5.59 -2.49
CA LEU A 176 -4.25 4.74 -1.95
C LEU A 176 -4.79 3.42 -1.42
N LYS A 177 -5.90 3.45 -0.68
CA LYS A 177 -6.62 2.25 -0.25
C LYS A 177 -7.14 1.41 -1.42
N GLY A 178 -7.42 2.03 -2.56
CA GLY A 178 -7.75 1.38 -3.83
C GLY A 178 -6.55 0.97 -4.69
N GLY A 179 -5.31 1.09 -4.19
CA GLY A 179 -4.10 0.70 -4.93
C GLY A 179 -3.58 1.72 -5.94
N HIS A 180 -4.11 2.95 -5.97
CA HIS A 180 -3.67 4.02 -6.87
C HIS A 180 -2.46 4.78 -6.32
N TRP A 181 -1.33 4.07 -6.19
CA TRP A 181 -0.09 4.59 -5.64
C TRP A 181 0.48 5.80 -6.37
N ARG A 182 0.11 6.05 -7.63
CA ARG A 182 0.54 7.24 -8.39
C ARG A 182 0.19 8.55 -7.68
N SER A 183 -0.94 8.59 -6.97
CA SER A 183 -1.38 9.77 -6.20
C SER A 183 -0.45 10.10 -5.03
N MET A 184 0.41 9.17 -4.58
CA MET A 184 1.42 9.49 -3.56
C MET A 184 2.38 10.59 -4.03
N LEU A 185 2.70 10.65 -5.32
CA LEU A 185 3.59 11.71 -5.82
C LEU A 185 2.98 13.09 -5.60
N ASP A 186 1.69 13.25 -5.88
CA ASP A 186 0.94 14.47 -5.61
C ASP A 186 0.97 14.82 -4.12
N VAL A 187 0.59 13.87 -3.27
CA VAL A 187 0.54 14.07 -1.82
C VAL A 187 1.91 14.43 -1.24
N MET A 188 2.95 13.69 -1.63
CA MET A 188 4.32 13.96 -1.18
C MET A 188 4.80 15.34 -1.62
N THR A 189 4.48 15.79 -2.85
CA THR A 189 4.92 17.13 -3.31
C THR A 189 4.35 18.28 -2.51
N VAL A 190 3.17 18.09 -1.91
CA VAL A 190 2.54 19.07 -1.03
C VAL A 190 3.13 18.99 0.39
N LEU A 191 3.24 17.78 0.93
CA LEU A 191 3.53 17.57 2.34
C LEU A 191 5.03 17.53 2.67
N CYS A 192 5.83 16.88 1.83
CA CYS A 192 7.25 16.67 2.07
C CYS A 192 8.02 17.84 1.46
N ARG A 193 8.42 18.80 2.31
CA ARG A 193 9.12 20.02 1.90
C ARG A 193 10.39 20.24 2.72
N PRO A 194 11.42 20.87 2.13
CA PRO A 194 12.52 21.44 2.89
C PRO A 194 12.02 22.44 3.92
N LYS A 195 12.74 22.52 5.04
CA LYS A 195 12.39 23.42 6.15
C LYS A 195 12.34 24.87 5.66
N GLY A 196 11.19 25.52 5.88
CA GLY A 196 10.97 26.93 5.51
C GLY A 196 10.59 27.15 4.05
N GLU A 197 10.45 26.09 3.24
CA GLU A 197 9.96 26.23 1.87
C GLU A 197 8.44 26.37 1.83
N LEU A 198 7.95 27.46 1.23
CA LEU A 198 6.52 27.64 0.94
C LEU A 198 6.10 26.75 -0.23
N TYR A 199 4.83 26.35 -0.26
CA TYR A 199 4.31 25.58 -1.38
C TYR A 199 4.31 26.42 -2.67
N ASN A 200 4.75 25.81 -3.78
CA ASN A 200 4.79 26.43 -5.09
C ASN A 200 3.80 25.74 -6.04
N TYR A 201 2.83 26.51 -6.52
CA TYR A 201 1.77 26.04 -7.44
C TYR A 201 2.22 25.93 -8.89
N ASP A 202 3.45 26.34 -9.21
CA ASP A 202 4.01 26.23 -10.56
C ASP A 202 4.06 24.76 -11.02
N LYS A 203 3.42 24.48 -12.16
CA LYS A 203 3.29 23.12 -12.67
C LYS A 203 4.63 22.49 -13.03
N MET A 204 5.59 23.27 -13.50
CA MET A 204 6.93 22.78 -13.86
C MET A 204 7.72 22.42 -12.61
N PHE A 205 7.60 23.23 -11.56
CA PHE A 205 8.15 22.95 -10.24
C PHE A 205 7.59 21.64 -9.66
N VAL A 206 6.26 21.50 -9.64
CA VAL A 206 5.60 20.28 -9.15
C VAL A 206 6.03 19.06 -9.96
N ALA A 207 6.07 19.15 -11.29
CA ALA A 207 6.52 18.05 -12.15
C ALA A 207 7.98 17.64 -11.87
N THR A 208 8.86 18.63 -11.65
CA THR A 208 10.26 18.39 -11.31
C THR A 208 10.37 17.68 -9.96
N ARG A 209 9.61 18.11 -8.95
CA ARG A 209 9.58 17.47 -7.63
C ARG A 209 8.99 16.05 -7.67
N LYS A 210 7.97 15.79 -8.50
CA LYS A 210 7.48 14.42 -8.71
C LYS A 210 8.55 13.52 -9.32
N ASN A 211 9.27 13.99 -10.33
CA ASN A 211 10.39 13.25 -10.93
C ASN A 211 11.50 12.96 -9.92
N LEU A 212 11.78 13.93 -9.05
CA LEU A 212 12.71 13.77 -7.94
C LEU A 212 12.27 12.63 -7.00
N PHE A 213 11.01 12.62 -6.56
CA PHE A 213 10.48 11.64 -5.62
C PHE A 213 10.28 10.24 -6.21
N ARG A 214 10.18 10.10 -7.53
CA ARG A 214 10.20 8.78 -8.20
C ARG A 214 11.47 7.98 -7.92
N ARG A 215 12.56 8.65 -7.55
CA ARG A 215 13.85 8.01 -7.24
C ARG A 215 13.91 7.43 -5.82
N LEU A 216 12.95 7.78 -4.96
CA LEU A 216 12.95 7.34 -3.57
C LEU A 216 12.82 5.83 -3.45
N PRO A 217 13.48 5.20 -2.47
CA PRO A 217 13.14 3.87 -2.02
C PRO A 217 11.67 3.78 -1.60
N MET A 218 11.02 2.65 -1.87
CA MET A 218 9.63 2.41 -1.46
C MET A 218 9.48 2.42 0.05
N THR A 219 10.52 2.09 0.82
CA THR A 219 10.50 2.23 2.29
C THR A 219 10.12 3.66 2.71
N ASP A 220 10.69 4.69 2.08
CA ASP A 220 10.38 6.09 2.41
C ASP A 220 8.93 6.43 2.01
N VAL A 221 8.50 6.00 0.82
CA VAL A 221 7.14 6.22 0.33
C VAL A 221 6.10 5.55 1.23
N ILE A 222 6.35 4.32 1.68
CA ILE A 222 5.48 3.56 2.58
C ILE A 222 5.40 4.25 3.95
N ASN A 223 6.53 4.69 4.52
CA ASN A 223 6.52 5.43 5.77
C ASN A 223 5.72 6.74 5.67
N VAL A 224 5.83 7.46 4.55
CA VAL A 224 4.98 8.62 4.30
C VAL A 224 3.51 8.19 4.20
N ALA A 225 3.16 7.17 3.42
CA ALA A 225 1.78 6.70 3.31
C ALA A 225 1.17 6.31 4.67
N PHE A 226 1.93 5.65 5.53
CA PHE A 226 1.49 5.26 6.87
C PHE A 226 1.35 6.45 7.82
N PHE A 227 2.28 7.40 7.80
CA PHE A 227 2.12 8.66 8.53
C PHE A 227 0.78 9.33 8.20
N LEU A 228 0.42 9.31 6.91
CA LEU A 228 -0.83 9.90 6.42
C LEU A 228 -2.07 9.12 6.84
N LEU A 229 -2.00 7.78 6.87
CA LEU A 229 -3.06 6.93 7.43
C LEU A 229 -3.31 7.26 8.90
N ARG A 230 -2.25 7.38 9.73
CA ARG A 230 -2.37 7.76 11.15
C ARG A 230 -2.94 9.16 11.34
N LEU A 231 -2.51 10.11 10.51
CA LEU A 231 -3.03 11.48 10.55
C LEU A 231 -4.53 11.49 10.23
N ASN A 232 -4.96 10.74 9.20
CA ASN A 232 -6.37 10.61 8.83
C ASN A 232 -7.22 9.97 9.94
N ASP A 233 -6.74 8.91 10.57
CA ASP A 233 -7.46 8.26 11.67
C ASP A 233 -7.58 9.19 12.90
N THR A 234 -6.52 9.95 13.20
CA THR A 234 -6.56 10.97 14.25
C THR A 234 -7.58 12.07 13.93
N LEU A 235 -7.58 12.59 12.69
CA LEU A 235 -8.52 13.62 12.24
C LEU A 235 -9.98 13.16 12.31
N LYS A 236 -10.28 11.93 11.87
CA LYS A 236 -11.63 11.35 11.97
C LYS A 236 -12.10 11.26 13.42
N ASN A 237 -11.23 10.80 14.32
CA ASN A 237 -11.56 10.70 15.73
C ASN A 237 -11.81 12.09 16.35
N THR A 238 -10.99 13.09 16.03
CA THR A 238 -11.19 14.47 16.49
C THR A 238 -12.50 15.07 15.97
N LEU A 239 -12.84 14.86 14.69
CA LEU A 239 -14.10 15.32 14.11
C LEU A 239 -15.31 14.65 14.79
N LEU A 240 -15.28 13.34 15.03
CA LEU A 240 -16.34 12.63 15.74
C LEU A 240 -16.55 13.17 17.18
N ILE A 241 -15.47 13.42 17.91
CA ILE A 241 -15.53 14.01 19.26
C ILE A 241 -16.15 15.41 19.20
N TYR A 242 -15.73 16.24 18.24
CA TYR A 242 -16.25 17.59 18.08
C TYR A 242 -17.75 17.60 17.70
N THR A 243 -18.17 16.73 16.78
CA THR A 243 -19.58 16.57 16.43
C THR A 243 -20.41 16.11 17.61
N ALA A 244 -19.93 15.12 18.38
CA ALA A 244 -20.61 14.66 19.60
C ALA A 244 -20.71 15.76 20.67
N GLN A 245 -19.68 16.59 20.83
CA GLN A 245 -19.72 17.75 21.74
C GLN A 245 -20.73 18.80 21.28
N GLN A 246 -20.77 19.14 19.99
CA GLN A 246 -21.77 20.07 19.46
C GLN A 246 -23.21 19.54 19.63
N GLU A 247 -23.43 18.24 19.46
CA GLU A 247 -24.74 17.63 19.70
C GLU A 247 -25.12 17.65 21.18
N LEU A 248 -24.17 17.40 22.09
CA LEU A 248 -24.38 17.51 23.52
C LEU A 248 -24.74 18.95 23.93
N GLU A 249 -24.02 19.95 23.41
CA GLU A 249 -24.33 21.36 23.64
C GLU A 249 -25.69 21.77 23.09
N ARG A 250 -26.05 21.30 21.89
CA ARG A 250 -27.38 21.53 21.30
C ARG A 250 -28.47 20.88 22.14
N THR A 251 -28.24 19.67 22.64
CA THR A 251 -29.20 18.93 23.47
C THR A 251 -29.37 19.62 24.83
N ASN A 252 -28.26 20.02 25.46
CA ASN A 252 -28.26 20.79 26.72
C ASN A 252 -28.97 22.14 26.57
N LYS A 253 -28.73 22.87 25.47
CA LYS A 253 -29.44 24.12 25.16
C LYS A 253 -30.94 23.90 24.95
N LYS A 254 -31.34 22.81 24.28
CA LYS A 254 -32.76 22.44 24.11
C LYS A 254 -33.42 22.07 25.44
N SER A 255 -32.75 21.29 26.30
CA SER A 255 -33.29 20.94 27.62
C SER A 255 -33.39 22.13 28.57
N LEU A 256 -32.44 23.08 28.50
CA LEU A 256 -32.51 24.34 29.24
C LEU A 256 -33.67 25.23 28.75
N ALA A 257 -33.94 25.29 27.45
CA ALA A 257 -35.07 26.04 26.89
C ALA A 257 -36.43 25.46 27.30
N ILE A 258 -36.56 24.12 27.33
CA ILE A 258 -37.78 23.43 27.78
C ILE A 258 -38.02 23.64 29.30
N ALA A 259 -36.96 23.73 30.11
CA ALA A 259 -37.07 23.98 31.54
C ALA A 259 -37.50 25.42 31.87
N THR A 260 -37.17 26.41 31.02
CA THR A 260 -37.58 27.81 31.20
C THR A 260 -39.01 28.10 30.74
N ASP A 261 -39.55 27.34 29.79
CA ASP A 261 -40.93 27.48 29.31
C ASP A 261 -41.97 26.81 30.23
N GLY A 262 -41.52 26.09 31.28
CA GLY A 262 -42.34 25.38 32.26
C GLY A 262 -42.49 26.06 33.62
N LEU A 263 -41.96 27.28 33.81
CA LEU A 263 -42.13 28.06 35.03
C LEU A 263 -43.25 29.10 34.83
N PRO A 264 -44.38 29.00 35.57
CA PRO A 264 -45.49 29.96 35.50
C PRO A 264 -45.14 31.36 36.02
#